data_AF-A0A9D6XGN6-F1
#
_entry.id   AF-A0A9D6XGN6-F1
#
_cell.length_a   1.000
_cell.length_b   1.000
_cell.length_c   1.000
_cell.angle_alpha   90.00
_cell.angle_beta   90.00
_cell.angle_gamma   90.00
#
_symmetry.space_group_name_H-M   'P 1'
#
loop_
_entity.id
_entity.type
_entity.pdbx_description
1 polymer ?
#
loop_
_entity_poly.entity_id
_entity_poly.type
_entity_poly.pdbx_seq_one_letter_code
_entity_poly.pdbx_strand_id
1 'polypeptide(L)' 'MPEFKAKVGLEALRGAKKINEIGQEYGVHPVQVGLWKKEIQEHARTLFEGRRAPSLRWPIGSRNGSSARSAGLRWSLTG' A
#
# COMPACT_ATOMS: atom_id res chain seq x y z
N MET A 1 -7.61 18.51 -6.95
CA MET A 1 -8.17 17.98 -8.20
C MET A 1 -7.60 16.62 -8.66
N PRO A 2 -7.19 15.67 -7.78
CA PRO A 2 -6.84 14.32 -8.24
C PRO A 2 -8.08 13.53 -8.73
N GLU A 3 -9.26 13.77 -8.17
CA GLU A 3 -10.50 13.08 -8.53
C GLU A 3 -10.93 13.37 -9.98
N PHE A 4 -10.77 14.63 -10.41
CA PHE A 4 -11.10 15.05 -11.77
C PHE A 4 -10.19 14.39 -12.82
N LYS A 5 -8.88 14.39 -12.58
CA LYS A 5 -7.90 13.73 -13.45
C LYS A 5 -8.15 12.22 -13.51
N ALA A 6 -8.46 11.60 -12.37
CA ALA A 6 -8.80 10.19 -12.29
C ALA A 6 -10.09 9.88 -13.08
N LYS A 7 -11.13 10.70 -12.95
CA LYS A 7 -12.38 10.53 -13.71
C LYS A 7 -12.14 10.61 -15.21
N VAL A 8 -11.49 11.69 -15.68
CA VAL A 8 -11.20 11.90 -17.10
C VAL A 8 -10.28 10.80 -17.67
N GLY A 9 -9.25 10.42 -16.93
CA GLY A 9 -8.34 9.35 -17.32
C GLY A 9 -9.01 7.97 -17.35
N LEU A 10 -9.93 7.67 -16.42
CA LEU A 10 -10.73 6.44 -16.43
C LEU A 10 -11.72 6.41 -17.58
N GLU A 11 -12.33 7.54 -17.94
CA GLU A 11 -13.22 7.64 -19.10
C GLU A 11 -12.45 7.38 -20.40
N ALA A 12 -11.23 7.91 -20.50
CA ALA A 12 -10.31 7.64 -21.61
C ALA A 12 -9.77 6.19 -21.62
N LEU A 13 -9.73 5.54 -20.45
CA LEU A 13 -9.37 4.13 -20.31
C LEU A 13 -10.50 3.21 -20.76
N ARG A 14 -11.75 3.54 -20.41
CA ARG A 14 -12.97 2.78 -20.78
C ARG A 14 -13.19 2.71 -22.29
N GLY A 15 -12.64 3.66 -23.05
CA GLY A 15 -12.71 3.64 -24.52
C GLY A 15 -14.10 3.98 -25.09
N ALA A 16 -15.02 4.46 -24.25
CA ALA A 16 -16.37 4.83 -24.67
C ALA A 16 -16.41 6.10 -25.56
N LYS A 17 -15.39 6.96 -25.45
CA LYS A 17 -15.21 8.19 -26.23
C LYS A 17 -13.74 8.34 -26.63
N LYS A 18 -13.46 8.99 -27.76
CA LYS A 18 -12.06 9.25 -28.15
C LYS A 18 -11.41 10.28 -27.21
N ILE A 19 -10.10 10.17 -27.02
CA ILE A 19 -9.29 11.09 -26.22
C ILE A 19 -9.52 12.56 -26.63
N ASN A 20 -9.71 12.81 -27.93
CA ASN A 20 -10.01 14.15 -28.45
C ASN A 20 -11.38 14.67 -28.01
N GLU A 21 -12.41 13.82 -28.03
CA GLU A 21 -13.77 14.19 -27.61
C GLU A 21 -13.84 14.42 -26.10
N ILE A 22 -13.22 13.54 -25.32
CA ILE A 22 -13.11 13.69 -23.87
C ILE A 22 -12.35 14.99 -23.53
N GLY A 23 -11.27 15.28 -24.25
CA GLY A 23 -10.54 16.53 -24.08
C GLY A 23 -11.42 17.76 -24.35
N GLN A 24 -12.22 17.73 -25.42
CA GLN A 24 -13.13 18.83 -25.74
C GLN A 24 -14.27 18.98 -24.72
N GLU A 25 -14.87 17.88 -24.28
CA GLU A 25 -16.01 17.86 -23.36
C GLU A 25 -15.63 18.34 -21.95
N TYR A 26 -14.44 17.97 -21.48
CA TYR A 26 -13.93 18.34 -20.16
C TYR A 26 -13.04 19.60 -20.19
N GLY A 27 -12.80 20.21 -21.36
CA GLY A 27 -11.93 21.37 -21.52
C GLY A 27 -10.45 21.08 -21.25
N VAL A 28 -10.01 19.83 -21.44
CA VAL A 28 -8.66 19.34 -21.18
C VAL A 28 -7.95 19.04 -22.49
N HIS A 29 -6.66 19.38 -22.58
CA HIS A 29 -5.90 19.06 -23.78
C HIS A 29 -5.78 17.52 -23.98
N PRO A 30 -6.01 16.96 -25.19
CA PRO A 30 -6.00 15.52 -25.42
C PRO A 30 -4.68 14.83 -25.03
N VAL A 31 -3.55 15.55 -25.11
CA VAL A 31 -2.26 15.07 -24.61
C VAL A 31 -2.28 14.80 -23.10
N GLN A 32 -2.94 15.66 -22.30
CA GLN A 32 -3.06 15.47 -20.86
C GLN A 32 -3.97 14.29 -20.51
N VAL A 33 -5.07 14.11 -21.26
CA VAL A 33 -5.96 12.96 -21.12
C VAL A 33 -5.20 11.65 -21.39
N GLY A 34 -4.35 11.63 -22.42
CA GLY A 34 -3.48 10.50 -22.71
C GLY A 34 -2.44 10.23 -21.62
N LEU A 35 -1.90 11.27 -20.99
CA LEU A 35 -0.97 11.15 -19.87
C LEU A 35 -1.66 10.53 -18.64
N TRP A 36 -2.85 11.02 -18.25
CA TRP A 36 -3.59 10.49 -17.10
C TRP A 36 -4.03 9.05 -17.32
N LYS A 37 -4.39 8.68 -18.56
CA LYS A 37 -4.67 7.29 -18.91
C LYS A 37 -3.46 6.38 -18.65
N LYS A 38 -2.25 6.82 -19.04
CA LYS A 38 -1.01 6.06 -18.79
C LYS A 38 -0.70 5.97 -17.30
N GLU A 39 -0.78 7.07 -16.56
CA GLU A 39 -0.57 7.07 -15.10
C GLU A 39 -1.53 6.09 -14.40
N ILE A 40 -2.81 6.09 -14.76
CA ILE A 40 -3.79 5.16 -14.18
C ILE A 40 -3.43 3.70 -14.50
N GLN A 41 -2.94 3.39 -15.71
CA GLN A 41 -2.51 2.03 -16.04
C GLN A 41 -1.28 1.59 -15.24
N GLU A 42 -0.27 2.46 -15.10
CA GLU A 42 0.92 2.16 -14.31
C GLU A 42 0.57 1.99 -12.83
N HIS A 43 -0.19 2.92 -12.26
CA HIS A 43 -0.65 2.80 -10.88
C HIS A 43 -1.52 1.56 -10.66
N ALA A 44 -2.44 1.24 -11.58
CA ALA A 44 -3.22 0.01 -11.50
C ALA A 44 -2.32 -1.23 -11.50
N ARG A 45 -1.27 -1.26 -12.33
CA ARG A 45 -0.28 -2.34 -12.35
C ARG A 45 0.40 -2.51 -10.99
N THR A 46 0.80 -1.41 -10.35
CA THR A 46 1.43 -1.46 -9.01
C THR A 46 0.49 -2.00 -7.91
N LEU A 47 -0.83 -1.86 -8.06
CA LEU A 47 -1.81 -2.42 -7.12
C LEU A 47 -1.81 -3.95 -7.15
N PHE A 48 -1.52 -4.55 -8.30
CA PHE A 48 -1.50 -6.00 -8.51
C PHE A 48 -0.10 -6.60 -8.44
N GLU A 49 0.97 -5.82 -8.61
CA GLU A 49 2.38 -6.27 -8.55
C GLU A 49 2.89 -6.64 -7.14
N GLY A 50 1.99 -6.73 -6.17
CA GLY A 50 2.28 -7.33 -4.89
C GLY A 50 2.54 -6.27 -3.83
N ARG A 51 1.48 -5.99 -3.10
CA ARG A 51 1.61 -5.87 -1.65
C ARG A 51 2.17 -7.21 -1.16
N ARG A 52 3.50 -7.40 -1.25
CA ARG A 52 4.21 -8.23 -0.29
C ARG A 52 3.79 -7.62 1.03
N ALA A 53 2.86 -8.28 1.70
CA ALA A 53 2.58 -7.98 3.09
C ALA A 53 3.95 -7.80 3.74
N PRO A 54 4.22 -6.67 4.43
CA PRO A 54 5.29 -6.68 5.40
C PRO A 54 4.97 -7.91 6.21
N SER A 55 5.87 -8.89 6.16
CA SER A 55 5.75 -10.12 6.89
C SER A 55 5.24 -9.72 8.25
N LEU A 56 3.99 -10.10 8.53
CA LEU A 56 3.39 -9.92 9.84
C LEU A 56 4.20 -10.86 10.71
N ARG A 57 5.38 -10.38 11.14
CA ARG A 57 6.21 -10.97 12.17
C ARG A 57 5.48 -10.66 13.46
N TRP A 58 4.29 -11.24 13.60
CA TRP A 58 3.70 -11.43 14.89
C TRP A 58 4.67 -12.33 15.66
N PRO A 59 5.19 -11.92 16.82
CA PRO A 59 5.97 -12.81 17.66
C PRO A 59 5.01 -13.88 18.21
N ILE A 60 4.86 -14.98 17.47
CA ILE A 60 4.23 -16.18 17.98
C ILE A 60 5.11 -16.74 19.11
N GLY A 61 4.65 -16.55 20.34
CA GLY A 61 4.98 -17.40 21.49
C GLY A 61 6.41 -17.28 22.04
N SER A 62 6.59 -16.41 23.03
CA SER A 62 7.54 -16.71 24.12
C SER A 62 6.80 -16.61 25.45
N ARG A 63 6.01 -17.65 25.75
CA ARG A 63 5.58 -17.97 27.11
C ARG A 63 6.37 -19.21 27.53
N ASN A 64 7.54 -18.99 28.09
CA ASN A 64 8.22 -19.99 28.90
C ASN A 64 8.11 -19.53 30.36
N GLY A 65 7.07 -20.03 31.03
CA GLY A 65 7.18 -20.35 32.44
C GLY A 65 7.64 -21.79 32.54
N SER A 66 8.83 -22.02 33.09
CA SER A 66 9.25 -23.32 33.59
C SER A 66 10.18 -23.13 34.77
N SER A 67 9.58 -23.34 35.93
CA SER A 67 10.18 -23.74 37.21
C SER A 67 11.50 -24.49 37.03
N ALA A 68 12.59 -23.92 37.56
CA ALA A 68 13.71 -24.69 38.05
C ALA A 68 13.89 -24.39 39.54
N ARG A 69 13.84 -25.47 40.30
CA ARG A 69 13.76 -25.54 41.75
C ARG A 69 15.14 -25.22 42.33
N SER A 70 15.14 -24.54 43.48
CA SER A 70 16.05 -24.74 44.62
C SER A 70 17.54 -24.98 44.36
N ALA A 71 18.40 -24.05 44.81
CA ALA A 71 19.49 -24.30 45.75
C ALA A 71 20.45 -23.10 45.80
N GLY A 72 20.93 -22.73 47.00
CA GLY A 72 22.16 -21.94 47.14
C GLY A 72 22.07 -20.81 48.15
N LEU A 73 22.32 -21.14 49.41
CA LEU A 73 22.58 -20.20 50.50
C LEU A 73 23.68 -19.19 50.13
N ARG A 74 23.61 -17.98 50.73
CA ARG A 74 24.63 -17.38 51.62
C ARG A 74 24.65 -15.84 51.49
N TRP A 75 24.05 -15.16 52.48
CA TRP A 75 24.40 -13.78 52.81
C TRP A 75 25.02 -13.79 54.21
N SER A 76 26.30 -13.44 54.29
CA SER A 76 27.02 -13.29 55.54
C SER A 76 26.64 -11.95 56.19
N LEU A 77 26.11 -11.98 57.40
CA LEU A 77 26.10 -10.85 58.32
C LEU A 77 27.25 -11.03 59.30
N THR A 78 28.16 -10.07 59.32
CA THR A 78 28.98 -9.78 60.50
C THR A 78 28.68 -8.34 60.87
N GLY A 79 28.14 -8.16 62.08
CA GLY A 79 28.03 -6.88 62.77
C GLY A 79 29.23 -6.62 63.66
#